data_AF-C5L829-F1
#
_entry.id   AF-C5L829-F1
#
_cell.length_a   1.000
_cell.length_b   1.000
_cell.length_c   1.000
_cell.angle_alpha   90.00
_cell.angle_beta   90.00
_cell.angle_gamma   90.00
#
_symmetry.space_group_name_H-M   'P 1'
#
loop_
_entity.id
_entity.type
_entity.pdbx_description
1 polymer ?
#
loop_
_entity_poly.entity_id
_entity_poly.type
_entity_poly.pdbx_seq_one_letter_code
_entity_poly.pdbx_strand_id
1 'polypeptide(L)'
;DTKRASDDSLVVARPLALILDYHGLKVLSSCCTTTDLLEEGNRVYINKNEERELAVDYDAVYLVQPTPDSIDRIIRDFKDYDTKKKKKFRPKYRSAFVYCTSPMPKRVMDQLASVSE
;
A
#
# COMPACT_ATOMS: atom_id res chain seq x y z
N ASP A 1 -11.63 -25.12 39.32
CA ASP A 1 -12.34 -24.81 38.06
C ASP A 1 -12.08 -23.39 37.56
N THR A 2 -10.98 -23.28 36.81
CA THR A 2 -10.88 -22.64 35.47
C THR A 2 -12.22 -22.27 34.82
N LYS A 3 -12.47 -21.08 34.27
CA LYS A 3 -11.64 -20.25 33.37
C LYS A 3 -12.09 -18.79 33.45
N ARG A 4 -11.09 -17.88 33.42
CA ARG A 4 -11.24 -16.48 33.00
C ARG A 4 -12.07 -16.41 31.72
N ALA A 5 -13.12 -15.60 31.71
CA ALA A 5 -13.70 -15.09 30.48
C ALA A 5 -12.62 -14.26 29.78
N SER A 6 -11.93 -14.87 28.83
CA SER A 6 -10.99 -14.19 27.96
C SER A 6 -11.80 -13.32 27.01
N ASP A 7 -11.54 -12.03 27.10
CA ASP A 7 -11.92 -10.96 26.20
C ASP A 7 -11.34 -11.24 24.80
N ASP A 8 -11.95 -12.17 24.06
CA ASP A 8 -11.70 -12.37 22.62
C ASP A 8 -12.59 -11.39 21.85
N SER A 9 -12.35 -10.09 22.03
CA SER A 9 -12.60 -9.16 20.94
C SER A 9 -11.69 -9.62 19.79
N LEU A 10 -12.23 -10.40 18.86
CA LEU A 10 -11.60 -10.74 17.59
C LEU A 10 -11.00 -9.45 17.02
N VAL A 11 -9.67 -9.31 17.15
CA VAL A 11 -8.93 -8.28 16.43
C VAL A 11 -9.08 -8.68 14.98
N VAL A 12 -10.10 -8.15 14.32
CA VAL A 12 -10.29 -8.34 12.88
C VAL A 12 -9.05 -7.73 12.25
N ALA A 13 -8.14 -8.60 11.80
CA ALA A 13 -6.94 -8.18 11.11
C ALA A 13 -7.39 -7.30 9.93
N ARG A 14 -6.86 -6.08 9.88
CA ARG A 14 -7.20 -5.13 8.83
C ARG A 14 -6.61 -5.65 7.51
N PRO A 15 -7.38 -5.68 6.42
CA PRO A 15 -6.89 -6.24 5.17
C PRO A 15 -5.81 -5.34 4.58
N LEU A 16 -4.74 -5.96 4.04
CA LEU A 16 -3.62 -5.24 3.44
C LEU A 16 -3.70 -5.27 1.91
N ALA A 17 -3.29 -4.16 1.30
CA ALA A 17 -3.01 -4.09 -0.12
C ALA A 17 -1.49 -4.03 -0.30
N LEU A 18 -0.88 -5.06 -0.89
CA LEU A 18 0.55 -5.09 -1.18
C LEU A 18 0.80 -4.55 -2.58
N ILE A 19 1.45 -3.40 -2.72
CA ILE A 19 1.80 -2.75 -3.99
C ILE A 19 3.28 -2.99 -4.28
N LEU A 20 3.58 -3.64 -5.40
CA LEU A 20 4.92 -4.05 -5.79
C LEU A 20 5.33 -3.44 -7.11
N ASP A 21 6.50 -2.83 -7.22
CA ASP A 21 7.08 -2.57 -8.55
C ASP A 21 7.72 -3.84 -9.14
N TYR A 22 8.27 -3.73 -10.35
CA TYR A 22 8.88 -4.90 -11.00
C TYR A 22 10.10 -5.45 -10.24
N HIS A 23 10.81 -4.58 -9.52
CA HIS A 23 11.96 -4.99 -8.71
C HIS A 23 11.53 -5.66 -7.40
N GLY A 24 10.58 -5.07 -6.67
CA GLY A 24 9.99 -5.64 -5.46
C GLY A 24 9.30 -6.97 -5.74
N LEU A 25 8.62 -7.10 -6.89
CA LEU A 25 8.05 -8.36 -7.34
C LEU A 25 9.13 -9.44 -7.55
N LYS A 26 10.25 -9.10 -8.21
CA LYS A 26 11.37 -10.03 -8.39
C LYS A 26 11.93 -10.51 -7.05
N VAL A 27 12.16 -9.58 -6.12
CA VAL A 27 12.66 -9.88 -4.78
C VAL A 27 11.70 -10.85 -4.08
N LEU A 28 10.41 -10.54 -4.02
CA LEU A 28 9.42 -11.40 -3.39
C LEU A 28 9.30 -12.76 -4.07
N SER A 29 9.30 -12.81 -5.40
CA SER A 29 9.22 -14.08 -6.14
C SER A 29 10.41 -15.02 -5.91
N SER A 30 11.52 -14.50 -5.38
CA SER A 30 12.71 -15.30 -5.06
C SER A 30 12.63 -16.04 -3.72
N CYS A 31 11.77 -15.57 -2.81
CA CYS A 31 11.67 -16.12 -1.45
C CYS A 31 10.25 -16.55 -1.05
N CYS A 32 9.21 -16.14 -1.78
CA CYS A 32 7.81 -16.42 -1.49
C CYS A 32 7.03 -16.74 -2.76
N THR A 33 6.10 -17.69 -2.67
CA THR A 33 5.11 -17.90 -3.74
C THR A 33 3.99 -16.88 -3.56
N THR A 34 3.39 -16.38 -4.65
CA THR A 34 2.27 -15.43 -4.56
C THR A 34 1.07 -15.98 -3.78
N THR A 35 0.95 -17.30 -3.69
CA THR A 35 -0.07 -18.00 -2.89
C THR A 35 0.08 -17.72 -1.39
N ASP A 36 1.32 -17.71 -0.89
CA ASP A 36 1.63 -17.46 0.54
C ASP A 36 1.18 -16.06 0.98
N LEU A 37 1.18 -15.10 0.05
CA LEU A 37 0.78 -13.70 0.29
C LEU A 37 -0.74 -13.46 0.14
N LEU A 38 -1.44 -14.36 -0.55
CA LEU A 38 -2.88 -14.24 -0.84
C LEU A 38 -3.74 -14.99 0.18
N GLU A 39 -3.22 -16.05 0.81
CA GLU A 39 -3.95 -16.86 1.81
C GLU A 39 -4.30 -16.06 3.09
N GLU A 40 -3.62 -14.94 3.35
CA GLU A 40 -3.88 -14.07 4.52
C GLU A 40 -5.03 -13.07 4.32
N GLY A 41 -5.77 -13.12 3.20
CA GLY A 41 -6.84 -12.16 2.90
C GLY A 41 -6.34 -10.81 2.37
N ASN A 42 -5.06 -10.74 1.99
CA ASN A 42 -4.41 -9.56 1.43
C ASN A 42 -4.54 -9.51 -0.10
N ARG A 43 -4.59 -8.32 -0.69
CA ARG A 43 -4.63 -8.12 -2.14
C ARG A 43 -3.27 -7.68 -2.65
N VAL A 44 -2.70 -8.43 -3.59
CA VAL A 44 -1.41 -8.10 -4.21
C VAL A 44 -1.64 -7.38 -5.54
N TYR A 45 -1.03 -6.20 -5.69
CA TYR A 45 -1.06 -5.38 -6.89
C TYR A 45 0.35 -5.15 -7.42
N ILE A 46 0.52 -5.25 -8.74
CA ILE A 46 1.75 -4.87 -9.42
C ILE A 46 1.63 -3.41 -9.87
N ASN A 47 2.68 -2.62 -9.71
CA ASN A 47 2.71 -1.15 -9.87
C ASN A 47 2.30 -0.70 -11.29
N LYS A 48 2.20 -1.60 -12.27
CA LYS A 48 1.68 -1.33 -13.63
C LYS A 48 0.15 -1.37 -13.76
N ASN A 49 -0.57 -1.89 -12.77
CA ASN A 49 -2.03 -2.00 -12.84
C ASN A 49 -2.64 -0.62 -12.58
N GLU A 50 -3.12 0.03 -13.64
CA GLU A 50 -3.75 1.35 -13.59
C GLU A 50 -5.12 1.29 -12.90
N GLU A 51 -5.81 0.15 -12.98
CA GLU A 51 -7.11 -0.11 -12.33
C GLU A 51 -6.99 -0.93 -11.04
N ARG A 52 -6.20 -0.45 -10.06
CA ARG A 52 -6.34 -1.01 -8.69
C ARG A 52 -7.74 -0.64 -8.17
N GLU A 53 -8.52 -1.61 -7.72
CA GLU A 53 -9.83 -1.32 -7.12
C GLU A 53 -9.67 -0.38 -5.92
N LEU A 54 -10.56 0.61 -5.80
CA LEU A 54 -10.58 1.54 -4.67
C LEU A 54 -10.96 0.74 -3.42
N ALA A 55 -10.00 0.58 -2.51
CA ALA A 55 -10.14 -0.22 -1.31
C ALA A 55 -9.88 0.67 -0.10
N VAL A 56 -10.78 1.63 0.13
CA VAL A 56 -10.64 2.68 1.17
C VAL A 56 -10.45 2.09 2.58
N ASP A 57 -10.88 0.83 2.80
CA ASP A 57 -10.74 0.13 4.09
C ASP A 57 -9.42 -0.63 4.26
N TYR A 58 -8.58 -0.69 3.21
CA TYR A 58 -7.31 -1.42 3.21
C TYR A 58 -6.16 -0.49 3.61
N ASP A 59 -5.21 -1.05 4.34
CA ASP A 59 -3.92 -0.39 4.56
C ASP A 59 -2.95 -0.81 3.45
N ALA A 60 -2.33 0.15 2.76
CA ALA A 60 -1.44 -0.13 1.65
C ALA A 60 0.01 -0.28 2.11
N VAL A 61 0.66 -1.36 1.68
CA VAL A 61 2.08 -1.64 1.85
C VAL A 61 2.76 -1.55 0.48
N TYR A 62 3.60 -0.55 0.28
CA TYR A 62 4.38 -0.36 -0.94
C TYR A 62 5.77 -0.96 -0.74
N LEU A 63 6.14 -1.95 -1.54
CA LEU A 63 7.52 -2.44 -1.66
C LEU A 63 8.04 -2.09 -3.06
N VAL A 64 8.72 -0.95 -3.16
CA VAL A 64 9.09 -0.35 -4.45
C VAL A 64 10.51 0.21 -4.43
N GLN A 65 11.13 0.39 -5.59
CA GLN A 65 12.28 1.25 -5.71
C GLN A 65 11.87 2.72 -5.55
N PRO A 66 12.68 3.55 -4.87
CA PRO A 66 12.43 4.98 -4.70
C PRO A 66 12.74 5.77 -5.98
N THR A 67 12.00 5.46 -7.04
CA THR A 67 12.05 6.16 -8.32
C THR A 67 10.99 7.27 -8.35
N PRO A 68 11.20 8.35 -9.13
CA PRO A 68 10.19 9.40 -9.28
C PRO A 68 8.82 8.85 -9.72
N ASP A 69 8.79 7.90 -10.65
CA ASP A 69 7.55 7.26 -11.11
C ASP A 69 6.83 6.48 -10.00
N SER A 70 7.56 5.73 -9.16
CA SER A 70 6.96 4.98 -8.05
C SER A 70 6.41 5.90 -6.97
N ILE A 71 7.14 6.96 -6.64
CA ILE A 71 6.68 7.97 -5.67
C ILE A 71 5.49 8.77 -6.21
N ASP A 72 5.49 9.15 -7.50
CA ASP A 72 4.36 9.83 -8.12
C ASP A 72 3.09 8.97 -8.08
N ARG A 73 3.21 7.66 -8.27
CA ARG A 73 2.06 6.73 -8.16
C ARG A 73 1.55 6.62 -6.72
N ILE A 74 2.43 6.54 -5.74
CA ILE A 74 2.05 6.59 -4.32
C ILE A 74 1.30 7.89 -4.05
N ILE A 75 1.85 9.03 -4.45
CA ILE A 75 1.23 10.33 -4.28
C ILE A 75 -0.17 10.38 -4.94
N ARG A 76 -0.33 9.85 -6.16
CA ARG A 76 -1.63 9.80 -6.86
C ARG A 76 -2.67 8.94 -6.16
N ASP A 77 -2.27 7.90 -5.43
CA ASP A 77 -3.20 7.06 -4.66
C ASP A 77 -3.82 7.83 -3.47
N PHE A 78 -3.17 8.89 -3.00
CA PHE A 78 -3.62 9.67 -1.83
C PHE A 78 -3.99 11.13 -2.15
N LYS A 79 -3.66 11.65 -3.34
CA LYS A 79 -4.07 12.98 -3.80
C LYS A 79 -5.48 12.98 -4.38
N ASP A 80 -6.16 14.11 -4.24
CA ASP A 80 -7.49 14.40 -4.80
C ASP A 80 -7.61 14.00 -6.28
N TYR A 81 -8.60 13.16 -6.59
CA TYR A 81 -9.00 12.88 -7.97
C TYR A 81 -10.50 13.14 -8.14
N ASP A 82 -10.88 14.42 -8.24
CA ASP A 82 -11.80 14.91 -9.28
C ASP A 82 -11.92 16.45 -9.26
N THR A 83 -11.17 17.17 -10.09
CA THR A 83 -11.38 18.62 -10.30
C THR A 83 -12.61 18.93 -11.15
N LYS A 84 -13.25 17.92 -11.75
CA LYS A 84 -14.38 18.10 -12.69
C LYS A 84 -15.73 17.70 -12.10
N LYS A 85 -15.76 16.77 -11.15
CA LYS A 85 -16.95 16.40 -10.38
C LYS A 85 -16.68 16.84 -8.96
N LYS A 86 -17.54 17.66 -8.36
CA LYS A 86 -17.48 18.07 -6.93
C LYS A 86 -17.61 16.87 -5.99
N LYS A 87 -16.66 15.92 -6.04
CA LYS A 87 -16.65 14.69 -5.25
C LYS A 87 -15.69 14.90 -4.10
N LYS A 88 -16.21 14.57 -2.92
CA LYS A 88 -15.50 14.56 -1.64
C LYS A 88 -14.19 13.76 -1.77
N PHE A 89 -13.07 14.33 -1.33
CA PHE A 89 -11.76 13.67 -1.21
C PHE A 89 -11.92 12.25 -0.67
N ARG A 90 -11.39 11.27 -1.42
CA ARG A 90 -11.33 9.86 -0.99
C ARG A 90 -10.00 9.27 -1.43
N PRO A 91 -9.04 9.07 -0.49
CA PRO A 91 -7.82 8.36 -0.81
C PRO A 91 -8.15 6.93 -1.20
N LYS A 92 -7.30 6.32 -2.03
CA LYS A 92 -7.48 4.96 -2.53
C LYS A 92 -7.40 3.90 -1.44
N TYR A 93 -6.63 4.20 -0.40
CA TYR A 93 -6.36 3.36 0.77
C TYR A 93 -6.45 4.19 2.05
N ARG A 94 -6.58 3.54 3.20
CA ARG A 94 -6.64 4.22 4.50
C ARG A 94 -5.29 4.77 4.94
N SER A 95 -4.23 4.00 4.76
CA SER A 95 -2.86 4.36 5.13
C SER A 95 -1.86 3.87 4.09
N ALA A 96 -0.64 4.44 4.13
CA ALA A 96 0.49 4.00 3.32
C ALA A 96 1.67 3.63 4.22
N PHE A 97 2.21 2.42 4.02
CA PHE A 97 3.49 1.98 4.55
C PHE A 97 4.46 1.82 3.37
N VAL A 98 5.49 2.66 3.30
CA VAL A 98 6.40 2.68 2.14
C VAL A 98 7.75 2.07 2.51
N TYR A 99 8.06 0.93 1.89
CA TYR A 99 9.32 0.21 2.01
C TYR A 99 10.12 0.33 0.71
N CYS A 100 11.27 0.98 0.78
CA CYS A 100 12.14 1.17 -0.36
C CYS A 100 13.11 0.00 -0.50
N THR A 101 13.19 -0.63 -1.67
CA THR A 101 14.14 -1.73 -1.93
C THR A 101 15.59 -1.26 -2.08
N SER A 102 15.83 0.06 -2.10
CA SER A 102 17.14 0.69 -2.14
C SER A 102 17.12 2.02 -1.39
N PRO A 103 18.28 2.62 -1.07
CA PRO A 103 18.33 3.94 -0.45
C PRO A 103 17.56 4.99 -1.28
N MET A 104 16.77 5.82 -0.59
CA MET A 104 15.97 6.86 -1.24
C MET A 104 16.83 8.10 -1.54
N PRO A 105 16.93 8.54 -2.81
CA PRO A 105 17.60 9.79 -3.14
C PRO A 105 16.89 10.97 -2.48
N LYS A 106 17.66 11.95 -1.97
CA LYS A 106 17.12 13.14 -1.29
C LYS A 106 16.05 13.86 -2.11
N ARG A 107 16.26 14.05 -3.41
CA ARG A 107 15.28 14.69 -4.32
C ARG A 107 13.91 13.99 -4.31
N VAL A 108 13.91 12.66 -4.24
CA VAL A 108 12.70 11.84 -4.22
C VAL A 108 12.02 11.90 -2.84
N MET A 109 12.81 11.95 -1.77
CA MET A 109 12.32 12.19 -0.41
C MET A 109 11.64 13.56 -0.28
N ASP A 110 12.27 14.62 -0.78
CA ASP A 110 11.75 15.99 -0.73
C ASP A 110 10.42 16.10 -1.49
N GLN A 111 10.30 15.41 -2.63
CA GLN A 111 9.06 15.30 -3.39
C GLN A 111 7.93 14.66 -2.57
N LEU A 112 8.21 13.55 -1.88
CA LEU A 112 7.22 12.90 -1.02
C LEU A 112 6.83 13.79 0.18
N ALA A 113 7.80 14.47 0.79
CA ALA A 113 7.58 15.37 1.92
C ALA A 113 6.72 16.59 1.54
N SER A 114 6.91 17.14 0.33
CA SER A 114 6.11 18.28 -0.17
C SER A 114 4.61 18.00 -0.31
N VAL A 115 4.19 16.74 -0.21
CA VAL A 115 2.78 16.32 -0.30
C VAL A 115 2.13 16.17 1.08
N SER A 116 2.92 16.17 2.15
CA SER A 116 2.42 16.00 3.52
C SER A 116 1.98 17.30 4.22
N GLU A 117 2.11 18.45 3.55
CA GLU A 117 1.57 19.76 3.98
C GLU A 117 0.20 20.05 3.36
#